data_AF-A0A6G2DWF2-F1
#
_entry.id   AF-A0A6G2DWF2-F1
#
_cell.length_a   1.000
_cell.length_b   1.000
_cell.length_c   1.000
_cell.angle_alpha   90.00
_cell.angle_beta   90.00
_cell.angle_gamma   90.00
#
_symmetry.space_group_name_H-M   'P 1'
#
loop_
_entity.id
_entity.type
_entity.pdbx_description
1 polymer ?
#
loop_
_entity_poly.entity_id
_entity_poly.type
_entity_poly.pdbx_seq_one_letter_code
_entity_poly.pdbx_strand_id
1 'polypeptide(L)'
;LLKSQNVVPTPVWDNHNSPNGWASRHGHIDGKPDYAPIREFFGRINKYHGYKYGYGAYAYIFAAPQPMDAVYFVMTDLISDFGTSAFTHETTHVNDRMAYYGGHWHREGTDLEAFAQGMLQTPSVSNPNGE
;
A
#
# COMPACT_ATOMS: atom_id res chain seq x y z
N LEU A 1 9.47 -12.39 25.96
CA LEU A 1 8.96 -11.68 24.76
C LEU A 1 7.47 -11.92 24.65
N LEU A 2 6.65 -10.93 25.01
CA LEU A 2 5.20 -10.96 24.82
C LEU A 2 4.96 -10.88 23.31
N LYS A 3 4.49 -11.96 22.67
CA LYS A 3 3.99 -11.88 21.30
C LYS A 3 2.60 -11.26 21.38
N SER A 4 2.40 -10.13 20.69
CA SER A 4 1.07 -9.59 20.40
C SER A 4 0.20 -10.73 19.85
N GLN A 5 -0.98 -10.94 20.44
CA GLN A 5 -1.97 -11.90 19.93
C GLN A 5 -2.73 -11.37 18.71
N ASN A 6 -2.50 -10.10 18.33
CA ASN A 6 -3.08 -9.46 17.16
C ASN A 6 -2.05 -9.45 16.03
N VAL A 7 -1.82 -10.61 15.40
CA VAL A 7 -1.02 -10.70 14.17
C VAL A 7 -1.99 -10.92 13.02
N VAL A 8 -2.38 -9.85 12.34
CA VAL A 8 -3.04 -9.95 11.04
C VAL A 8 -1.94 -9.82 9.99
N PRO A 9 -1.60 -10.89 9.26
CA PRO A 9 -0.65 -10.79 8.15
C PRO A 9 -1.28 -9.94 7.04
N THR A 10 -0.80 -8.70 6.91
CA THR A 10 -1.27 -7.75 5.88
C THR A 10 -0.37 -7.84 4.66
N PRO A 11 -0.85 -8.32 3.50
CA PRO A 11 -0.07 -8.32 2.28
C PRO A 11 0.20 -6.90 1.77
N VAL A 12 1.38 -6.72 1.21
CA VAL A 12 1.80 -5.49 0.51
C VAL A 12 1.93 -5.83 -0.97
N TRP A 13 1.17 -5.14 -1.81
CA TRP A 13 1.18 -5.31 -3.26
C TRP A 13 1.90 -4.14 -3.91
N ASP A 14 3.06 -4.41 -4.49
CA ASP A 14 3.87 -3.39 -5.15
C ASP A 14 3.25 -2.91 -6.48
N ASN A 15 3.82 -1.87 -7.05
CA ASN A 15 3.41 -1.35 -8.34
C ASN A 15 3.77 -2.29 -9.50
N HIS A 16 3.31 -1.92 -10.69
CA HIS A 16 3.43 -2.71 -11.91
C HIS A 16 4.35 -2.03 -12.93
N ASN A 17 5.28 -1.20 -12.43
CA ASN A 17 6.19 -0.38 -13.21
C ASN A 17 7.25 -1.25 -13.89
N SER A 18 6.90 -1.79 -15.06
CA SER A 18 7.85 -2.50 -15.90
C SER A 18 8.83 -1.51 -16.53
N PRO A 19 10.10 -1.89 -16.75
CA PRO A 19 11.06 -1.09 -17.54
C PRO A 19 10.55 -0.69 -18.93
N ASN A 20 9.56 -1.42 -19.44
CA ASN A 20 9.00 -1.27 -20.76
C ASN A 20 7.68 -0.46 -20.79
N GLY A 21 7.23 0.08 -19.67
CA GLY A 21 5.96 0.77 -19.52
C GLY A 21 4.88 -0.12 -18.90
N TRP A 22 3.69 0.43 -18.65
CA TRP A 22 2.67 -0.30 -17.91
C TRP A 22 2.09 -1.46 -18.72
N ALA A 23 2.25 -2.69 -18.23
CA ALA A 23 1.69 -3.86 -18.90
C ALA A 23 0.21 -4.03 -18.60
N SER A 24 -0.52 -4.65 -19.52
CA SER A 24 -1.91 -5.09 -19.28
C SER A 24 -1.97 -6.16 -18.18
N ARG A 25 -3.20 -6.52 -17.75
CA ARG A 25 -3.44 -7.59 -16.76
C ARG A 25 -2.80 -8.94 -17.10
N HIS A 26 -2.54 -9.21 -18.38
CA HIS A 26 -1.90 -10.44 -18.85
C HIS A 26 -0.38 -10.29 -19.06
N GLY A 27 0.20 -9.16 -18.66
CA GLY A 27 1.61 -8.84 -18.84
C GLY A 27 1.96 -8.31 -20.23
N HIS A 28 0.99 -8.13 -21.13
CA HIS A 28 1.27 -7.68 -22.49
C HIS A 28 1.61 -6.18 -22.56
N ILE A 29 2.60 -5.85 -23.39
CA ILE A 29 3.04 -4.50 -23.71
C ILE A 29 3.19 -4.39 -25.24
N ASP A 30 2.51 -3.43 -25.87
CA ASP A 30 2.53 -3.27 -27.32
C ASP A 30 3.96 -3.07 -27.86
N GLY A 31 4.35 -3.92 -28.80
CA GLY A 31 5.66 -3.87 -29.44
C GLY A 31 6.85 -4.23 -28.54
N LYS A 32 6.62 -4.79 -27.35
CA LYS A 32 7.67 -5.16 -26.38
C LYS A 32 7.42 -6.57 -25.81
N PRO A 33 8.44 -7.22 -25.22
CA PRO A 33 8.24 -8.49 -24.53
C PRO A 33 7.25 -8.35 -23.36
N ASP A 34 6.44 -9.39 -23.15
CA ASP A 34 5.53 -9.46 -22.00
C ASP A 34 6.31 -9.35 -20.68
N TYR A 35 5.73 -8.65 -19.71
CA TYR A 35 6.30 -8.49 -18.39
C TYR A 35 5.93 -9.69 -17.49
N ALA A 36 6.91 -10.57 -17.28
CA ALA A 36 6.75 -11.83 -16.58
C ALA A 36 6.10 -11.71 -15.18
N PRO A 37 6.46 -10.76 -14.30
CA PRO A 37 5.84 -10.65 -12.98
C PRO A 37 4.30 -10.49 -13.05
N ILE A 38 3.79 -9.71 -13.99
CA ILE A 38 2.35 -9.55 -14.16
C ILE A 38 1.72 -10.78 -14.81
N ARG A 39 2.35 -11.31 -15.87
CA ARG A 39 1.87 -12.49 -16.60
C ARG A 39 1.80 -13.75 -15.72
N GLU A 40 2.77 -13.94 -14.85
CA GLU A 40 2.98 -15.19 -14.12
C GLU A 40 2.45 -15.14 -12.69
N PHE A 41 2.33 -13.96 -12.09
CA PHE A 41 1.92 -13.82 -10.70
C PHE A 41 0.70 -12.90 -10.55
N PHE A 42 0.89 -11.57 -10.62
CA PHE A 42 -0.17 -10.59 -10.26
C PHE A 42 -1.46 -10.76 -11.06
N GLY A 43 -1.34 -10.97 -12.38
CA GLY A 43 -2.49 -11.21 -13.26
C GLY A 43 -3.23 -12.50 -12.90
N ARG A 44 -2.51 -13.56 -12.51
CA ARG A 44 -3.08 -14.89 -12.19
C ARG A 44 -3.83 -14.92 -10.87
N ILE A 45 -3.32 -14.23 -9.86
CA ILE A 45 -3.94 -14.18 -8.53
C ILE A 45 -4.98 -13.04 -8.40
N ASN A 46 -5.33 -12.39 -9.52
CA ASN A 46 -6.24 -11.25 -9.54
C ASN A 46 -5.81 -10.09 -8.63
N LYS A 47 -4.49 -9.86 -8.51
CA LYS A 47 -3.89 -8.72 -7.80
C LYS A 47 -3.29 -7.69 -8.75
N TYR A 48 -3.66 -7.78 -10.02
CA TYR A 48 -3.36 -6.73 -11.00
C TYR A 48 -4.13 -5.46 -10.67
N HIS A 49 -3.43 -4.33 -10.61
CA HIS A 49 -4.03 -3.01 -10.56
C HIS A 49 -3.45 -2.14 -11.68
N GLY A 50 -4.30 -1.29 -12.26
CA GLY A 50 -3.92 -0.45 -13.39
C GLY A 50 -3.27 0.84 -12.95
N TYR A 51 -2.46 1.44 -13.83
CA TYR A 51 -1.89 2.77 -13.61
C TYR A 51 -3.01 3.77 -13.37
N LYS A 52 -2.91 4.53 -12.28
CA LYS A 52 -3.82 5.62 -11.97
C LYS A 52 -3.00 6.85 -11.62
N TYR A 53 -3.04 7.83 -12.52
CA TYR A 53 -2.36 9.10 -12.31
C TYR A 53 -2.86 9.77 -11.02
N GLY A 54 -1.92 10.19 -10.16
CA GLY A 54 -2.22 10.83 -8.87
C GLY A 54 -2.55 9.86 -7.72
N TYR A 55 -2.42 8.54 -7.91
CA TYR A 55 -2.57 7.56 -6.84
C TYR A 55 -1.19 6.98 -6.48
N GLY A 56 -0.65 7.36 -5.33
CA GLY A 56 0.67 6.94 -4.84
C GLY A 56 0.65 5.53 -4.25
N ALA A 57 0.42 5.43 -2.94
CA ALA A 57 0.09 4.20 -2.23
C ALA A 57 -1.28 4.38 -1.54
N TYR A 58 -1.90 3.28 -1.12
CA TYR A 58 -3.12 3.34 -0.29
C TYR A 58 -3.31 2.04 0.51
N ALA A 59 -3.96 2.16 1.66
CA ALA A 59 -4.42 1.06 2.49
C ALA A 59 -5.85 0.65 2.08
N TYR A 60 -6.03 -0.62 1.73
CA TYR A 60 -7.34 -1.23 1.55
C TYR A 60 -7.78 -1.83 2.89
N ILE A 61 -8.67 -1.13 3.59
CA ILE A 61 -9.07 -1.46 4.97
C ILE A 61 -10.59 -1.49 5.13
N PHE A 62 -11.10 -2.41 5.94
CA PHE A 62 -12.52 -2.51 6.29
C PHE A 62 -12.81 -1.91 7.67
N ALA A 63 -14.09 -1.65 7.96
CA ALA A 63 -14.52 -1.10 9.25
C ALA A 63 -13.95 -1.93 10.41
N ALA A 64 -14.21 -3.24 10.46
CA ALA A 64 -13.53 -4.16 11.37
C ALA A 64 -12.32 -4.79 10.68
N PRO A 65 -11.21 -5.10 11.38
CA PRO A 65 -10.06 -5.77 10.78
C PRO A 65 -10.46 -7.05 10.06
N GLN A 66 -10.02 -7.21 8.81
CA GLN A 66 -10.31 -8.39 8.01
C GLN A 66 -9.02 -9.00 7.46
N PRO A 67 -8.98 -10.33 7.20
CA PRO A 67 -7.87 -10.96 6.49
C PRO A 67 -7.62 -10.40 5.07
N MET A 68 -8.55 -9.59 4.56
CA MET A 68 -8.46 -8.93 3.26
C MET A 68 -7.78 -7.56 3.31
N ASP A 69 -7.49 -7.03 4.51
CA ASP A 69 -6.78 -5.76 4.65
C ASP A 69 -5.41 -5.86 3.96
N ALA A 70 -5.02 -4.83 3.21
CA ALA A 70 -3.81 -4.85 2.40
C ALA A 70 -3.26 -3.44 2.14
N VAL A 71 -1.98 -3.34 1.81
CA VAL A 71 -1.37 -2.10 1.30
C VAL A 71 -1.10 -2.25 -0.19
N TYR A 72 -1.43 -1.23 -0.98
CA TYR A 72 -1.18 -1.20 -2.42
C TYR A 72 -0.31 0.00 -2.78
N PHE A 73 0.77 -0.27 -3.50
CA PHE A 73 1.58 0.75 -4.16
C PHE A 73 1.18 0.81 -5.63
N VAL A 74 0.81 1.99 -6.13
CA VAL A 74 0.29 2.18 -7.50
C VAL A 74 1.29 2.96 -8.35
N MET A 75 1.60 4.21 -8.02
CA MET A 75 2.64 4.97 -8.72
C MET A 75 3.97 4.99 -7.97
N THR A 76 3.94 4.83 -6.66
CA THR A 76 5.14 4.77 -5.82
C THR A 76 5.78 3.39 -5.92
N ASP A 77 7.11 3.31 -5.99
CA ASP A 77 7.83 2.03 -5.82
C ASP A 77 7.96 1.73 -4.33
N LEU A 78 7.58 0.53 -3.87
CA LEU A 78 7.81 0.10 -2.49
C LEU A 78 9.29 0.24 -2.10
N ILE A 79 10.18 -0.20 -2.99
CA ILE A 79 11.63 -0.07 -2.82
C ILE A 79 12.09 1.27 -3.38
N SER A 80 11.87 2.33 -2.61
CA SER A 80 12.39 3.68 -2.88
C SER A 80 12.54 4.47 -1.58
N ASP A 81 13.25 5.61 -1.64
CA ASP A 81 13.42 6.52 -0.50
C ASP A 81 12.07 6.99 0.05
N PHE A 82 11.12 7.27 -0.83
CA PHE A 82 9.75 7.63 -0.45
C PHE A 82 8.89 6.40 -0.12
N GLY A 83 9.13 5.26 -0.76
CA GLY A 83 8.36 4.03 -0.58
C GLY A 83 8.36 3.49 0.84
N THR A 84 9.47 3.65 1.57
CA THR A 84 9.53 3.28 2.99
C THR A 84 8.64 4.19 3.85
N SER A 85 8.62 5.49 3.54
CA SER A 85 7.76 6.45 4.23
C SER A 85 6.28 6.17 3.96
N ALA A 86 5.91 5.98 2.68
CA ALA A 86 4.58 5.56 2.27
C ALA A 86 4.17 4.23 2.93
N PHE A 87 5.07 3.25 3.02
CA PHE A 87 4.79 1.99 3.70
C PHE A 87 4.42 2.20 5.17
N THR A 88 5.15 3.05 5.90
CA THR A 88 4.85 3.34 7.31
C THR A 88 3.56 4.14 7.48
N HIS A 89 3.26 5.05 6.54
CA HIS A 89 2.01 5.78 6.47
C HIS A 89 0.82 4.81 6.28
N GLU A 90 0.85 3.97 5.24
CA GLU A 90 -0.24 3.01 4.97
C GLU A 90 -0.37 1.93 6.04
N THR A 91 0.75 1.50 6.62
CA THR A 91 0.74 0.54 7.73
C THR A 91 0.15 1.16 8.99
N THR A 92 0.26 2.48 9.18
CA THR A 92 -0.46 3.19 10.24
C THR A 92 -1.97 3.10 10.01
N HIS A 93 -2.45 3.36 8.78
CA HIS A 93 -3.89 3.19 8.44
C HIS A 93 -4.41 1.78 8.73
N VAL A 94 -3.61 0.75 8.47
CA VAL A 94 -3.95 -0.66 8.78
C VAL A 94 -3.94 -0.94 10.29
N ASN A 95 -2.91 -0.50 10.99
CA ASN A 95 -2.67 -0.87 12.39
C ASN A 95 -3.35 0.03 13.42
N ASP A 96 -3.80 1.23 13.01
CA ASP A 96 -4.48 2.18 13.89
C ASP A 96 -5.66 1.51 14.60
N ARG A 97 -6.41 0.66 13.89
CA ARG A 97 -7.60 -0.02 14.41
C ARG A 97 -7.32 -1.25 15.30
N MET A 98 -6.09 -1.78 15.32
CA MET A 98 -5.75 -3.02 16.05
C MET A 98 -4.67 -2.86 17.12
N ALA A 99 -3.73 -1.94 16.93
CA ALA A 99 -2.51 -1.87 17.73
C ALA A 99 -2.33 -0.53 18.44
N TYR A 100 -2.68 0.60 17.80
CA TYR A 100 -2.29 1.92 18.31
C TYR A 100 -3.31 2.58 19.25
N TYR A 101 -4.61 2.24 19.18
CA TYR A 101 -5.63 2.78 20.11
C TYR A 101 -6.02 1.87 21.28
N GLY A 102 -5.31 0.77 21.52
CA GLY A 102 -5.61 -0.12 22.64
C GLY A 102 -7.02 -0.74 22.60
N GLY A 103 -7.64 -0.84 21.41
CA GLY A 103 -8.98 -1.41 21.22
C GLY A 103 -10.12 -0.40 21.05
N HIS A 104 -9.82 0.90 20.92
CA HIS A 104 -10.81 1.95 20.66
C HIS A 104 -10.79 2.43 19.19
N TRP A 105 -11.92 2.97 18.73
CA TRP A 105 -12.04 3.60 17.41
C TRP A 105 -11.40 4.98 17.37
N HIS A 106 -11.13 5.50 16.17
CA HIS A 106 -10.69 6.89 15.96
C HIS A 106 -11.63 7.87 16.68
N ARG A 107 -11.05 8.93 17.25
CA ARG A 107 -11.84 10.02 17.84
C ARG A 107 -12.64 10.70 16.72
N GLU A 108 -13.94 10.89 16.95
CA GLU A 108 -14.81 11.61 16.01
C GLU A 108 -14.23 13.02 15.73
N GLY A 109 -14.01 13.34 14.46
CA GLY A 109 -13.44 14.63 14.03
C GLY A 109 -11.92 14.69 13.84
N THR A 110 -11.19 13.56 13.92
CA THR A 110 -9.78 13.46 13.49
C THR A 110 -9.70 12.73 12.14
N ASP A 111 -8.99 13.32 11.18
CA ASP A 111 -8.79 12.73 9.85
C ASP A 111 -7.90 11.49 9.91
N LEU A 112 -8.18 10.48 9.09
CA LEU A 112 -7.38 9.27 8.97
C LEU A 112 -5.93 9.63 8.62
N GLU A 113 -5.77 10.62 7.73
CA GLU A 113 -4.47 11.12 7.29
C GLU A 113 -3.68 11.82 8.39
N ALA A 114 -4.34 12.43 9.39
CA ALA A 114 -3.63 13.17 10.45
C ALA A 114 -2.84 12.26 11.42
N PHE A 115 -3.14 10.96 11.47
CA PHE A 115 -2.41 10.01 12.31
C PHE A 115 -1.20 9.40 11.61
N ALA A 116 -1.34 9.12 10.31
CA ALA A 116 -0.22 8.71 9.48
C ALA A 116 0.70 9.91 9.21
N GLN A 117 0.15 10.98 8.66
CA GLN A 117 0.84 12.21 8.28
C GLN A 117 1.10 13.10 9.52
N GLY A 118 2.34 13.10 10.00
CA GLY A 118 2.82 14.01 11.06
C GLY A 118 2.95 13.41 12.46
N MET A 119 2.56 12.15 12.68
CA MET A 119 2.80 11.45 13.95
C MET A 119 3.56 10.12 13.80
N LEU A 120 3.06 9.18 13.00
CA LEU A 120 3.62 7.81 12.94
C LEU A 120 4.31 7.44 11.61
N GLN A 121 4.24 8.29 10.59
CA GLN A 121 5.05 8.15 9.37
C GLN A 121 6.52 8.49 9.60
N THR A 122 7.44 7.69 9.04
CA THR A 122 8.85 8.05 9.03
C THR A 122 9.11 9.21 8.05
N PRO A 123 9.96 10.19 8.39
CA PRO A 123 10.21 11.35 7.55
C PRO A 123 10.72 10.98 6.15
N SER A 124 10.25 11.67 5.12
CA SER A 124 10.79 11.60 3.75
C SER A 124 11.41 12.92 3.33
N VAL A 125 12.47 12.86 2.51
CA VAL A 125 13.19 14.04 2.01
C VAL A 125 12.40 14.76 0.90
N SER A 126 11.43 14.07 0.30
CA SER A 126 10.48 14.59 -0.70
C SER A 126 9.11 13.95 -0.50
N ASN A 127 8.04 14.73 -0.75
CA ASN A 127 6.66 14.26 -0.70
C ASN A 127 6.02 14.34 -2.11
N PRO A 128 6.35 13.41 -3.02
CA PRO A 128 5.85 13.45 -4.41
C PRO A 128 4.33 13.19 -4.52
N ASN A 129 3.67 12.70 -3.47
CA ASN A 129 2.22 12.50 -3.46
C ASN A 129 1.41 13.78 -3.23
N GLY A 130 2.07 14.92 -2.91
CA GLY A 130 1.39 16.21 -2.80
C GLY A 130 0.24 16.24 -1.79
N GLU A 131 0.40 15.53 -0.68
CA GLU A 131 -0.45 15.66 0.52
C GLU A 131 -0.08 16.89 1.34
#